data_AF-A0A7K4M9J0-F1
#
_entry.id   AF-A0A7K4M9J0-F1
#
_cell.length_a   1.000
_cell.length_b   1.000
_cell.length_c   1.000
_cell.angle_alpha   90.00
_cell.angle_beta   90.00
_cell.angle_gamma   90.00
#
_symmetry.space_group_name_H-M   'P 1'
#
loop_
_entity.id
_entity.type
_entity.pdbx_description
1 polymer ?
#
loop_
_entity_poly.entity_id
_entity_poly.type
_entity_poly.pdbx_seq_one_letter_code
_entity_poly.pdbx_strand_id
1 'polypeptide(L)' 'MGLFDRFTKTFDKFGYDLDGYDKDGYDKKGYTKNGYNKNGYDKNGYDKKGYN' A
#
# COMPACT_ATOMS: atom_id res chain seq x y z
N MET A 1 -11.06 1.35 30.02
CA MET A 1 -11.06 0.61 28.74
C MET A 1 -10.17 1.37 27.78
N GLY A 2 -9.20 0.69 27.17
CA GLY A 2 -7.91 1.26 26.76
C GLY A 2 -7.96 2.37 25.71
N LEU A 3 -7.09 3.36 25.94
CA LEU A 3 -6.39 4.12 24.89
C LEU A 3 -6.01 3.15 23.75
N PHE A 4 -6.55 3.29 22.52
CA PHE A 4 -5.88 3.05 21.23
C PHE A 4 -6.82 2.97 20.01
N ASP A 5 -7.99 3.62 19.98
CA ASP A 5 -8.75 3.82 18.72
C ASP A 5 -8.12 4.91 17.84
N ARG A 6 -6.80 4.82 17.64
CA ARG A 6 -6.02 5.67 16.76
C ARG A 6 -5.82 4.88 15.45
N PHE A 7 -6.55 5.26 14.41
CA PHE A 7 -6.38 4.76 13.03
C PHE A 7 -6.66 3.27 12.79
N THR A 8 -7.81 2.75 13.19
CA THR A 8 -8.29 1.51 12.55
C THR A 8 -8.75 1.87 11.13
N LYS A 9 -7.79 1.92 10.18
CA LYS A 9 -8.14 1.62 8.79
C LYS A 9 -8.89 0.29 8.84
N THR A 10 -10.19 0.31 8.60
CA THR A 10 -11.01 -0.89 8.54
C THR A 10 -10.58 -1.66 7.30
N PHE A 11 -9.76 -2.69 7.51
CA PHE A 11 -9.41 -3.63 6.45
C PHE A 11 -10.57 -4.60 6.26
N ASP A 12 -10.94 -4.87 5.00
CA ASP A 12 -11.92 -5.86 4.60
C ASP A 12 -11.45 -7.28 4.97
N LYS A 13 -12.33 -8.29 4.84
CA LYS A 13 -12.02 -9.71 5.04
C LYS A 13 -10.78 -10.19 4.27
N PHE A 14 -10.46 -9.53 3.15
CA PHE A 14 -9.26 -9.82 2.36
C PHE A 14 -7.99 -9.09 2.82
N GLY A 15 -8.06 -8.27 3.88
CA GLY A 15 -6.92 -7.53 4.42
C GLY A 15 -6.59 -6.21 3.70
N TYR A 16 -7.53 -5.67 2.91
CA TYR A 16 -7.38 -4.40 2.18
C TYR A 16 -8.26 -3.30 2.78
N ASP A 17 -7.78 -2.07 2.86
CA ASP A 17 -8.53 -0.91 3.32
C ASP A 17 -9.61 -0.50 2.32
N LEU A 18 -10.39 0.54 2.67
CA LEU A 18 -11.45 1.10 1.82
C LEU A 18 -10.91 1.60 0.46
N ASP A 19 -9.64 2.00 0.39
CA ASP A 19 -8.97 2.43 -0.82
C ASP A 19 -8.45 1.23 -1.66
N GLY A 20 -8.54 0.00 -1.14
CA GLY A 20 -8.09 -1.22 -1.80
C GLY A 20 -6.62 -1.58 -1.58
N TYR A 21 -5.98 -1.03 -0.55
CA TYR A 21 -4.57 -1.28 -0.20
C TYR A 21 -4.44 -2.08 1.09
N ASP A 22 -3.48 -2.99 1.14
CA ASP A 22 -3.22 -3.79 2.32
C ASP A 22 -2.59 -2.96 3.46
N LYS A 23 -2.38 -3.58 4.62
CA LYS A 23 -1.72 -2.94 5.78
C LYS A 23 -0.34 -2.35 5.47
N ASP A 24 0.38 -2.95 4.52
CA ASP A 24 1.69 -2.53 4.05
C ASP A 24 1.59 -1.46 2.93
N GLY A 25 0.37 -1.12 2.49
CA GLY A 25 0.09 -0.04 1.55
C GLY A 25 0.12 -0.45 0.08
N TYR A 26 0.00 -1.74 -0.23
CA TYR A 26 -0.01 -2.28 -1.60
C TYR A 26 -1.41 -2.71 -2.04
N ASP A 27 -1.76 -2.43 -3.29
CA ASP A 27 -3.00 -2.89 -3.89
C ASP A 27 -2.97 -4.39 -4.15
N LYS A 28 -4.10 -4.96 -4.58
CA LYS A 28 -4.22 -6.38 -4.94
C LYS A 28 -3.20 -6.85 -5.99
N LYS A 29 -2.65 -5.94 -6.80
CA LYS A 29 -1.60 -6.21 -7.80
C LYS A 29 -0.18 -6.05 -7.26
N GLY A 30 -0.02 -5.67 -5.99
CA GLY A 30 1.29 -5.49 -5.34
C GLY A 30 1.94 -4.14 -5.59
N TYR A 31 1.17 -3.11 -5.96
CA TYR A 31 1.66 -1.74 -6.17
C TYR A 31 1.11 -0.78 -5.11
N THR A 32 1.96 0.12 -4.64
CA THR A 32 1.58 1.23 -3.77
C THR A 32 0.61 2.19 -4.47
N LYS A 33 -0.03 3.07 -3.69
CA LYS A 33 -0.87 4.17 -4.22
C LYS A 33 -0.14 5.06 -5.24
N ASN A 34 1.18 5.12 -5.17
CA ASN A 34 2.03 5.84 -6.09
C ASN A 34 2.36 5.06 -7.38
N GLY A 35 1.89 3.82 -7.52
CA GLY A 35 2.14 2.97 -8.69
C GLY A 35 3.46 2.21 -8.66
N TYR A 36 4.16 2.17 -7.52
CA TYR A 36 5.42 1.44 -7.36
C TYR A 36 5.22 0.11 -6.63
N ASN A 37 5.88 -0.95 -7.06
CA ASN A 37 5.89 -2.23 -6.38
C ASN A 37 6.72 -2.18 -5.08
N LYS A 38 6.73 -3.30 -4.33
CA LYS A 38 7.53 -3.45 -3.09
C LYS A 38 9.04 -3.23 -3.26
N ASN A 39 9.52 -3.36 -4.49
CA ASN A 39 10.92 -3.16 -4.86
C ASN A 39 11.20 -1.69 -5.27
N GLY A 40 10.18 -0.81 -5.29
CA GLY A 40 10.33 0.59 -5.66
C GLY A 40 10.25 0.87 -7.16
N TYR A 41 9.87 -0.12 -7.98
CA TYR A 41 9.73 0.00 -9.43
C TYR A 41 8.28 0.23 -9.85
N ASP A 42 8.04 1.11 -10.81
CA ASP A 42 6.72 1.31 -11.40
C ASP A 42 6.32 0.14 -12.32
N LYS A 43 5.11 0.19 -12.88
CA LYS A 43 4.61 -0.83 -13.82
C LYS A 43 5.48 -0.99 -15.08
N ASN A 44 6.26 0.03 -15.42
CA ASN A 44 7.19 0.01 -16.54
C ASN A 44 8.64 -0.34 -16.13
N GLY A 45 8.90 -0.57 -14.83
CA GLY A 45 10.23 -0.94 -14.34
C GLY A 45 11.15 0.24 -13.98
N TYR A 46 10.66 1.47 -13.94
CA TYR A 46 11.39 2.65 -13.49
C TYR A 46 11.34 2.77 -11.96
N ASP A 47 12.50 2.99 -11.34
CA ASP A 47 12.57 3.25 -9.91
C ASP A 47 12.10 4.68 -9.59
N LYS A 48 11.64 4.90 -8.36
CA LYS A 48 11.18 6.21 -7.86
C LYS A 48 12.24 7.32 -7.94
N LYS A 49 13.53 6.98 -8.08
CA LYS A 49 14.64 7.92 -8.23
C LYS A 49 14.94 8.30 -9.67
N GLY A 50 14.35 7.65 -10.67
CA GLY A 50 14.41 8.06 -12.08
C GLY A 50 15.78 7.99 -12.74
N TYR A 51 16.88 7.91 -12.00
CA TYR A 51 18.25 7.86 -12.51
C TYR A 51 19.18 7.27 -11.45
N ASN A 52 20.11 6.43 -11.91
CA ASN A 52 21.52 6.67 -11.60
C ASN A 52 22.18 7.08 -12.91
#